data_AF-A0A559QW18-F1
#
_entry.id   AF-A0A559QW18-F1
#
_cell.length_a   1.000
_cell.length_b   1.000
_cell.length_c   1.000
_cell.angle_alpha   90.00
_cell.angle_beta   90.00
_cell.angle_gamma   90.00
#
_symmetry.space_group_name_H-M   'P 1'
#
loop_
_entity.id
_entity.type
_entity.pdbx_description
1 polymer ?
#
loop_
_entity_poly.entity_id
_entity_poly.type
_entity_poly.pdbx_seq_one_letter_code
_entity_poly.pdbx_strand_id
1 'polypeptide(L)'
;MIQKTVIAAVLAMLLITPLQAATQYRKPGAAVELLAPRVIQLVAGESQEITLNFSAPKPGRSLELQLVKISGVQLLTNESSWQFDGEPAQITLRLAASTPGKYRLQFMATTWPRDNPEETLVRALGVAAVVSGTVGQQKLSGEPVSRKLEIRSDGTRTVQFMAEETIR
;
A
#
# COMPACT_ATOMS: atom_id res chain seq x y z
N MET A 1 5.83 73.66 0.87
CA MET A 1 4.35 73.54 0.88
C MET A 1 3.93 72.57 -0.23
N ILE A 2 3.17 71.54 0.16
CA ILE A 2 2.21 70.75 -0.64
C ILE A 2 2.79 69.64 -1.54
N GLN A 3 2.68 68.41 -1.01
CA GLN A 3 2.52 67.13 -1.72
C GLN A 3 1.40 67.20 -2.77
N LYS A 4 1.54 66.47 -3.88
CA LYS A 4 0.47 65.65 -4.50
C LYS A 4 1.04 64.84 -5.68
N THR A 5 1.31 63.55 -5.49
CA THR A 5 0.45 62.43 -5.92
C THR A 5 0.65 62.04 -7.39
N VAL A 6 1.52 61.06 -7.65
CA VAL A 6 1.41 60.16 -8.82
C VAL A 6 1.70 58.74 -8.33
N ILE A 7 0.71 58.12 -7.71
CA ILE A 7 0.62 56.67 -7.50
C ILE A 7 -0.73 56.27 -8.06
N ALA A 8 -0.76 55.65 -9.24
CA ALA A 8 -1.86 54.79 -9.70
C ALA A 8 -1.57 54.29 -11.12
N ALA A 9 -0.64 53.33 -11.26
CA ALA A 9 -0.50 52.56 -12.49
C ALA A 9 0.04 51.14 -12.24
N VAL A 10 -0.36 50.49 -11.14
CA VAL A 10 -0.14 49.05 -10.92
C VAL A 10 -1.30 48.48 -10.13
N LEU A 11 -2.53 48.57 -10.65
CA LEU A 11 -3.68 47.92 -10.00
C LEU A 11 -4.85 47.66 -10.97
N ALA A 12 -4.59 46.92 -12.05
CA ALA A 12 -5.69 46.42 -12.90
C ALA A 12 -5.25 45.22 -13.76
N MET A 13 -4.73 44.16 -13.13
CA MET A 13 -4.67 42.83 -13.75
C MET A 13 -4.81 41.75 -12.69
N LEU A 14 -5.91 41.83 -11.93
CA LEU A 14 -6.40 40.75 -11.08
C LEU A 14 -7.76 40.31 -11.63
N LEU A 15 -7.76 39.76 -12.85
CA LEU A 15 -8.97 39.21 -13.46
C LEU A 15 -8.88 37.68 -13.45
N ILE A 16 -9.45 37.14 -12.37
CA ILE A 16 -10.38 36.01 -12.38
C ILE A 16 -9.89 34.80 -13.19
N THR A 17 -9.13 33.93 -12.54
CA THR A 17 -9.23 32.50 -12.84
C THR A 17 -10.41 31.95 -12.04
N PRO A 18 -11.48 31.46 -12.69
CA PRO A 18 -12.48 30.70 -11.95
C PRO A 18 -11.81 29.41 -11.46
N LEU A 19 -11.60 29.32 -10.15
CA LEU A 19 -11.24 28.08 -9.47
C LEU A 19 -12.49 27.17 -9.47
N GLN A 20 -12.89 26.69 -10.65
CA GLN A 20 -13.88 25.63 -10.79
C GLN A 20 -13.16 24.29 -10.61
N ALA A 21 -12.75 24.00 -9.38
CA ALA A 21 -12.67 22.63 -8.95
C ALA A 21 -14.11 22.15 -8.74
N ALA A 22 -14.84 21.90 -9.83
CA ALA A 22 -16.07 21.14 -9.75
C ALA A 22 -15.68 19.77 -9.22
N THR A 23 -15.95 19.52 -7.93
CA THR A 23 -15.82 18.18 -7.37
C THR A 23 -16.87 17.34 -8.09
N GLN A 24 -16.48 16.69 -9.19
CA GLN A 24 -17.34 15.75 -9.90
C GLN A 24 -17.83 14.75 -8.87
N TYR A 25 -19.15 14.74 -8.63
CA TYR A 25 -19.76 13.85 -7.67
C TYR A 25 -19.51 12.41 -8.11
N ARG A 26 -18.71 11.67 -7.34
CA ARG A 26 -18.37 10.28 -7.63
C ARG A 26 -19.31 9.36 -6.86
N LYS A 27 -20.10 8.56 -7.57
CA LYS A 27 -21.04 7.63 -6.95
C LYS A 27 -20.26 6.43 -6.36
N PRO A 28 -20.61 5.90 -5.18
CA PRO A 28 -20.01 4.68 -4.68
C PRO A 28 -20.42 3.46 -5.52
N GLY A 29 -19.62 2.39 -5.50
CA GLY A 29 -20.00 1.08 -6.03
C GLY A 29 -19.26 0.63 -7.29
N ALA A 30 -18.04 1.11 -7.55
CA ALA A 30 -17.22 0.56 -8.63
C ALA A 30 -17.05 -0.96 -8.45
N ALA A 31 -17.37 -1.74 -9.47
CA ALA A 31 -17.30 -3.20 -9.43
C ALA A 31 -15.87 -3.69 -9.70
N VAL A 32 -14.96 -3.36 -8.78
CA VAL A 32 -13.54 -3.70 -8.83
C VAL A 32 -13.17 -4.40 -7.53
N GLU A 33 -12.38 -5.46 -7.63
CA GLU A 33 -11.97 -6.28 -6.49
C GLU A 33 -10.47 -6.53 -6.49
N LEU A 34 -9.89 -6.64 -5.31
CA LEU A 34 -8.54 -7.16 -5.13
C LEU A 34 -8.58 -8.69 -5.23
N LEU A 35 -7.90 -9.25 -6.22
CA LEU A 35 -7.84 -10.69 -6.45
C LEU A 35 -6.73 -11.32 -5.60
N ALA A 36 -5.50 -10.82 -5.72
CA ALA A 36 -4.34 -11.32 -4.98
C ALA A 36 -3.15 -10.35 -5.04
N PRO A 37 -2.26 -10.37 -4.03
CA PRO A 37 -2.44 -10.94 -2.71
C PRO A 37 -3.36 -10.08 -1.84
N ARG A 38 -4.14 -10.72 -0.94
CA ARG A 38 -4.96 -10.00 0.07
C ARG A 38 -4.14 -9.55 1.28
N VAL A 39 -3.05 -10.27 1.54
CA VAL A 39 -2.07 -9.99 2.60
C VAL A 39 -0.67 -10.04 1.99
N ILE A 40 0.09 -8.97 2.16
CA ILE A 40 1.50 -8.87 1.79
C ILE A 40 2.35 -9.26 2.99
N GLN A 41 3.38 -10.08 2.77
CA GLN A 41 4.41 -10.37 3.76
C GLN A 41 5.64 -9.54 3.41
N LEU A 42 6.17 -8.81 4.39
CA LEU A 42 7.37 -7.99 4.28
C LEU A 42 8.35 -8.33 5.40
N VAL A 43 9.63 -8.02 5.21
CA VAL A 43 10.68 -8.14 6.24
C VAL A 43 11.18 -6.75 6.61
N ALA A 44 11.26 -6.47 7.91
CA ALA A 44 11.74 -5.20 8.42
C ALA A 44 13.21 -4.98 8.04
N GLY A 45 13.51 -3.86 7.41
CA GLY A 45 14.84 -3.50 6.91
C GLY A 45 15.11 -3.91 5.45
N GLU A 46 14.18 -4.62 4.80
CA GLU A 46 14.30 -5.01 3.39
C GLU A 46 13.33 -4.23 2.50
N SER A 47 13.73 -4.04 1.23
CA SER A 47 12.81 -3.62 0.17
C SER A 47 12.36 -4.84 -0.62
N GLN A 48 11.06 -4.98 -0.88
CA GLN A 48 10.50 -6.10 -1.61
C GLN A 48 9.58 -5.59 -2.72
N GLU A 49 9.60 -6.28 -3.85
CA GLU A 49 8.69 -6.03 -4.97
C GLU A 49 7.47 -6.93 -4.86
N ILE A 50 6.29 -6.31 -4.91
CA ILE A 50 5.00 -6.97 -4.71
C ILE A 50 4.08 -6.61 -5.86
N THR A 51 3.56 -7.64 -6.53
CA THR A 51 2.55 -7.47 -7.57
C THR A 51 1.15 -7.66 -7.01
N LEU A 52 0.30 -6.66 -7.18
CA LEU A 52 -1.12 -6.68 -6.82
C LEU A 52 -1.96 -6.85 -8.08
N ASN A 53 -2.93 -7.76 -8.02
CA ASN A 53 -3.85 -8.08 -9.10
C ASN A 53 -5.27 -7.68 -8.69
N PHE A 54 -5.93 -6.95 -9.58
CA PHE A 54 -7.29 -6.48 -9.43
C PHE A 54 -8.15 -7.01 -10.57
N SER A 55 -9.45 -7.15 -10.31
CA SER A 55 -10.40 -7.51 -11.36
C SER A 55 -10.43 -6.44 -12.45
N ALA A 56 -10.76 -6.84 -13.67
CA ALA A 56 -11.12 -5.90 -14.72
C ALA A 56 -12.33 -5.04 -14.29
N PRO A 57 -12.44 -3.79 -14.77
CA PRO A 57 -13.70 -3.05 -14.67
C PRO A 57 -14.79 -3.75 -15.49
N LYS A 58 -16.06 -3.35 -15.31
CA LYS A 58 -17.14 -3.81 -16.20
C LYS A 58 -16.80 -3.45 -17.66
N PRO A 59 -17.24 -4.26 -18.65
CA PRO A 59 -17.02 -3.97 -20.06
C PRO A 59 -17.46 -2.55 -20.44
N GLY A 60 -16.69 -1.89 -21.31
CA GLY A 60 -16.95 -0.52 -21.75
C GLY A 60 -16.53 0.58 -20.76
N ARG A 61 -15.86 0.21 -19.65
CA ARG A 61 -15.35 1.16 -18.65
C ARG A 61 -13.84 1.10 -18.54
N SER A 62 -13.25 2.25 -18.22
CA SER A 62 -11.84 2.36 -17.81
C SER A 62 -11.75 2.31 -16.28
N LEU A 63 -10.55 2.04 -15.78
CA LEU A 63 -10.23 1.93 -14.36
C LEU A 63 -8.99 2.78 -14.03
N GLU A 64 -9.09 3.60 -13.00
CA GLU A 64 -7.96 4.19 -12.30
C GLU A 64 -7.84 3.56 -10.91
N LEU A 65 -6.64 3.11 -10.55
CA LEU A 65 -6.28 2.72 -9.19
C LEU A 65 -5.33 3.76 -8.63
N GLN A 66 -5.69 4.39 -7.52
CA GLN A 66 -4.84 5.37 -6.83
C GLN A 66 -4.52 4.88 -5.41
N LEU A 67 -3.24 4.80 -5.05
CA LEU A 67 -2.83 4.57 -3.67
C LEU A 67 -3.06 5.87 -2.86
N VAL A 68 -4.08 5.87 -2.00
CA VAL A 68 -4.50 7.06 -1.24
C VAL A 68 -3.97 7.09 0.19
N LYS A 69 -3.59 5.93 0.74
CA LYS A 69 -3.01 5.85 2.09
C LYS A 69 -2.04 4.69 2.21
N ILE A 70 -0.90 4.97 2.81
CA ILE A 70 0.08 3.98 3.26
C ILE A 70 0.51 4.34 4.68
N SER A 71 0.59 3.34 5.57
CA SER A 71 0.95 3.57 6.98
C SER A 71 2.01 2.58 7.42
N GLY A 72 3.12 3.05 8.00
CA GLY A 72 4.21 2.21 8.53
C GLY A 72 4.92 1.32 7.49
N VAL A 73 4.63 1.54 6.22
CA VAL A 73 5.33 1.01 5.05
C VAL A 73 5.68 2.20 4.17
N GLN A 74 6.85 2.17 3.56
CA GLN A 74 7.32 3.16 2.60
C GLN A 74 7.09 2.63 1.19
N LEU A 75 6.49 3.46 0.34
CA LEU A 75 6.42 3.22 -1.09
C LEU A 75 7.72 3.73 -1.73
N LEU A 76 8.43 2.83 -2.42
CA LEU A 76 9.65 3.12 -3.16
C LEU A 76 9.41 3.21 -4.68
N THR A 77 8.24 2.82 -5.16
CA THR A 77 7.80 3.08 -6.54
C THR A 77 7.46 4.56 -6.70
N ASN A 78 7.88 5.17 -7.82
CA ASN A 78 7.60 6.59 -8.10
C ASN A 78 6.14 6.85 -8.53
N GLU A 79 5.40 5.81 -8.89
CA GLU A 79 4.02 5.86 -9.32
C GLU A 79 3.08 5.46 -8.18
N SER A 80 1.96 6.17 -8.09
CA SER A 80 0.90 5.93 -7.10
C SER A 80 -0.51 5.95 -7.71
N SER A 81 -0.61 6.13 -9.03
CA SER A 81 -1.86 6.06 -9.78
C SER A 81 -1.62 5.29 -11.07
N TRP A 82 -2.52 4.38 -11.42
CA TRP A 82 -2.42 3.51 -12.58
C TRP A 82 -3.73 3.49 -13.34
N GLN A 83 -3.68 3.51 -14.66
CA GLN A 83 -4.87 3.50 -15.52
C GLN A 83 -4.91 2.24 -16.38
N PHE A 84 -6.10 1.67 -16.51
CA PHE A 84 -6.37 0.42 -17.22
C PHE A 84 -7.64 0.52 -18.04
N ASP A 85 -7.66 -0.25 -19.12
CA ASP A 85 -8.64 -0.10 -20.17
C ASP A 85 -9.32 -1.44 -20.50
N GLY A 86 -10.28 -1.84 -19.68
CA GLY A 86 -11.10 -3.05 -19.90
C GLY A 86 -10.43 -4.38 -19.55
N GLU A 87 -9.14 -4.38 -19.26
CA GLU A 87 -8.36 -5.57 -18.89
C GLU A 87 -8.21 -5.71 -17.36
N PRO A 88 -7.91 -6.93 -16.85
CA PRO A 88 -7.48 -7.11 -15.46
C PRO A 88 -6.29 -6.21 -15.13
N ALA A 89 -6.36 -5.53 -13.99
CA ALA A 89 -5.36 -4.56 -13.60
C ALA A 89 -4.27 -5.21 -12.75
N GLN A 90 -3.01 -5.04 -13.15
CA GLN A 90 -1.84 -5.49 -12.42
C GLN A 90 -0.94 -4.29 -12.11
N ILE A 91 -0.58 -4.12 -10.83
CA ILE A 91 0.34 -3.06 -10.39
C ILE A 91 1.50 -3.70 -9.62
N THR A 92 2.71 -3.20 -9.84
CA THR A 92 3.89 -3.67 -9.13
C THR A 92 4.43 -2.55 -8.24
N LEU A 93 4.54 -2.85 -6.95
CA LEU A 93 4.96 -1.92 -5.92
C LEU A 93 6.26 -2.39 -5.29
N ARG A 94 7.23 -1.49 -5.18
CA ARG A 94 8.40 -1.69 -4.34
C ARG A 94 8.12 -1.08 -2.99
N LEU A 95 8.11 -1.90 -1.95
CA LEU A 95 7.75 -1.52 -0.59
C LEU A 95 8.92 -1.79 0.35
N ALA A 96 9.09 -0.95 1.36
CA ALA A 96 10.01 -1.20 2.47
C ALA A 96 9.32 -0.89 3.79
N ALA A 97 9.71 -1.56 4.86
CA ALA A 97 9.24 -1.26 6.20
C ALA A 97 10.41 -1.35 7.18
N SER A 98 10.48 -0.43 8.14
CA SER A 98 11.54 -0.40 9.14
C SER A 98 11.17 -1.13 10.43
N THR A 99 9.88 -1.23 10.75
CA THR A 99 9.39 -1.76 12.02
C THR A 99 8.44 -2.94 11.81
N PRO A 100 8.62 -4.05 12.53
CA PRO A 100 7.66 -5.15 12.53
C PRO A 100 6.28 -4.69 12.95
N GLY A 101 5.23 -5.26 12.37
CA GLY A 101 3.87 -4.86 12.68
C GLY A 101 2.84 -5.23 11.61
N LYS A 102 1.61 -4.77 11.83
CA LYS A 102 0.49 -4.91 10.90
C LYS A 102 0.13 -3.54 10.35
N TYR A 103 0.10 -3.44 9.03
CA TYR A 103 -0.09 -2.21 8.28
C TYR A 103 -1.14 -2.40 7.21
N ARG A 104 -1.52 -1.29 6.56
CA ARG A 104 -2.51 -1.29 5.49
C ARG A 104 -2.11 -0.34 4.37
N LEU A 105 -2.31 -0.79 3.15
CA LEU A 105 -2.37 0.04 1.96
C LEU A 105 -3.85 0.24 1.60
N GLN A 106 -4.23 1.47 1.25
CA GLN A 106 -5.57 1.79 0.77
C GLN A 106 -5.49 2.34 -0.64
N PHE A 107 -6.28 1.73 -1.52
CA PHE A 107 -6.45 2.17 -2.90
C PHE A 107 -7.86 2.74 -3.09
N MET A 108 -7.96 3.78 -3.91
CA MET A 108 -9.22 4.22 -4.48
C MET A 108 -9.29 3.68 -5.91
N ALA A 109 -10.27 2.83 -6.17
CA ALA A 109 -10.61 2.39 -7.52
C ALA A 109 -11.69 3.32 -8.07
N THR A 110 -11.38 4.01 -9.16
CA THR A 110 -12.33 4.86 -9.89
C THR A 110 -12.59 4.22 -11.24
N THR A 111 -13.86 4.08 -11.64
CA THR A 111 -14.22 3.60 -12.97
C THR A 111 -15.16 4.56 -13.65
N TRP A 112 -15.03 4.74 -14.95
CA TRP A 112 -15.92 5.58 -15.75
C TRP A 112 -16.23 4.88 -17.08
N PRO A 113 -17.44 5.02 -17.64
CA PRO A 113 -17.71 4.65 -19.02
C PRO A 113 -16.82 5.47 -19.97
N ARG A 114 -16.34 4.84 -21.05
CA ARG A 114 -15.55 5.57 -22.07
C ARG A 114 -16.36 6.65 -22.77
N ASP A 115 -17.66 6.40 -22.95
CA ASP A 115 -18.55 7.28 -23.72
C ASP A 115 -19.28 8.32 -22.85
N ASN A 116 -19.21 8.19 -21.52
CA ASN A 116 -19.90 9.10 -20.59
C ASN A 116 -19.17 9.22 -19.24
N PRO A 117 -18.23 10.18 -19.08
CA PRO A 117 -17.45 10.32 -17.85
C PRO A 117 -18.27 10.77 -16.62
N GLU A 118 -19.52 11.23 -16.79
CA GLU A 118 -20.37 11.69 -15.68
C GLU A 118 -20.83 10.54 -14.76
N GLU A 119 -20.82 9.30 -15.25
CA GLU A 119 -21.14 8.12 -14.44
C GLU A 119 -19.90 7.52 -13.76
N THR A 120 -19.09 8.38 -13.15
CA THR A 120 -17.91 7.93 -12.41
C THR A 120 -18.32 7.21 -11.13
N LEU A 121 -17.86 5.98 -10.98
CA LEU A 121 -18.03 5.15 -9.79
C LEU A 121 -16.73 5.02 -9.03
N VAL A 122 -16.79 4.97 -7.70
CA VAL A 122 -15.62 4.77 -6.82
C VAL A 122 -15.80 3.63 -5.83
N ARG A 123 -14.69 3.02 -5.42
CA ARG A 123 -14.61 2.03 -4.34
C ARG A 123 -13.25 2.11 -3.65
N ALA A 124 -13.25 2.12 -2.32
CA ALA A 124 -12.02 1.94 -1.55
C ALA A 124 -11.66 0.46 -1.41
N LEU A 125 -10.40 0.11 -1.66
CA LEU A 125 -9.85 -1.23 -1.54
C LEU A 125 -8.72 -1.22 -0.51
N GLY A 126 -8.62 -2.26 0.31
CA GLY A 126 -7.58 -2.39 1.34
C GLY A 126 -6.73 -3.62 1.10
N VAL A 127 -5.41 -3.46 1.22
CA VAL A 127 -4.45 -4.56 1.26
C VAL A 127 -3.78 -4.56 2.63
N ALA A 128 -3.79 -5.69 3.33
CA ALA A 128 -3.06 -5.81 4.58
C ALA A 128 -1.57 -6.08 4.29
N ALA A 129 -0.68 -5.50 5.09
CA ALA A 129 0.74 -5.82 5.07
C ALA A 129 1.18 -6.27 6.46
N VAL A 130 1.86 -7.41 6.54
CA VAL A 130 2.44 -7.95 7.76
C VAL A 130 3.95 -7.88 7.60
N VAL A 131 4.59 -7.12 8.49
CA VAL A 131 6.04 -6.95 8.50
C VAL A 131 6.61 -7.78 9.64
N SER A 132 7.43 -8.78 9.29
CA SER A 132 8.18 -9.59 10.25
C SER A 132 9.52 -8.92 10.61
N GLY A 133 10.09 -9.26 11.75
CA GLY A 133 11.46 -8.84 12.10
C GLY A 133 12.49 -9.40 11.12
N THR A 134 13.66 -8.77 11.08
CA THR A 134 14.81 -9.27 10.32
C THR A 134 15.20 -10.65 10.87
N VAL A 135 15.37 -11.64 9.99
CA VAL A 135 15.93 -12.95 10.36
C VAL A 135 17.43 -12.76 10.58
N GLY A 136 17.78 -12.19 11.72
CA GLY A 136 19.13 -11.89 12.14
C GLY A 136 19.11 -11.59 13.63
N GLN A 137 19.42 -12.60 14.44
CA GLN A 137 19.40 -12.60 15.91
C GLN A 137 18.01 -12.68 16.57
N GLN A 138 17.38 -13.86 16.46
CA GLN A 138 16.71 -14.40 17.64
C GLN A 138 17.80 -14.75 18.66
N LYS A 139 18.29 -13.73 19.39
CA LYS A 139 19.19 -13.91 20.53
C LYS A 139 18.43 -14.74 21.55
N LEU A 140 18.84 -16.01 21.67
CA LEU A 140 18.48 -16.90 22.77
C LEU A 140 18.77 -16.16 24.08
N SER A 141 17.74 -15.53 24.64
CA SER A 141 17.69 -15.12 26.04
C SER A 141 16.81 -16.14 26.77
N GLY A 142 17.33 -17.36 26.83
CA GLY A 142 16.84 -18.47 27.62
C GLY A 142 18.02 -19.42 27.71
N GLU A 143 18.32 -19.89 28.91
CA GLU A 143 19.49 -20.65 29.34
C GLU A 143 20.01 -21.70 28.33
N PRO A 144 21.30 -22.08 28.38
CA PRO A 144 21.89 -23.04 27.46
C PRO A 144 21.23 -24.42 27.59
N VAL A 145 20.16 -24.65 26.83
CA VAL A 145 19.57 -25.99 26.68
C VAL A 145 20.51 -26.80 25.79
N SER A 146 21.23 -27.76 26.39
CA SER A 146 22.01 -28.75 25.64
C SER A 146 21.07 -29.57 24.74
N ARG A 147 21.31 -29.52 23.42
CA ARG A 147 20.50 -30.25 22.42
C ARG A 147 21.24 -31.49 21.96
N LYS A 148 20.66 -32.67 22.18
CA LYS A 148 21.11 -33.91 21.54
C LYS A 148 20.19 -34.20 20.35
N LEU A 149 20.78 -34.22 19.15
CA LEU A 149 20.10 -34.62 17.93
C LEU A 149 20.28 -36.13 17.76
N GLU A 150 19.18 -36.88 17.74
CA GLU A 150 19.23 -38.31 17.44
C GLU A 150 18.43 -38.57 16.16
N ILE A 151 19.11 -39.16 15.17
CA ILE A 151 18.53 -39.55 13.89
C ILE A 151 18.25 -41.04 13.99
N ARG A 152 16.97 -41.42 13.98
CA ARG A 152 16.56 -42.82 13.99
C ARG A 152 16.79 -43.45 12.62
N SER A 153 16.90 -44.77 12.58
CA SER A 153 17.17 -45.56 11.37
C SER A 153 16.09 -45.44 10.29
N ASP A 154 14.92 -44.90 10.62
CA ASP A 154 13.79 -44.61 9.72
C ASP A 154 13.86 -43.20 9.10
N GLY A 155 14.91 -42.42 9.38
CA GLY A 155 15.07 -41.05 8.90
C GLY A 155 14.34 -39.99 9.73
N THR A 156 13.61 -40.41 10.78
CA THR A 156 12.91 -39.49 11.68
C THR A 156 13.92 -38.76 12.57
N ARG A 157 13.92 -37.41 12.50
CA ARG A 157 14.75 -36.55 13.35
C ARG A 157 14.00 -36.24 14.63
N THR A 158 14.52 -36.70 15.77
CA THR A 158 13.93 -36.38 17.08
C THR A 158 14.82 -35.35 17.77
N VAL A 159 14.23 -34.22 18.17
CA VAL A 159 14.92 -33.21 18.99
C VAL A 159 14.43 -33.39 20.42
N GLN A 160 15.33 -33.81 21.31
CA GLN A 160 15.00 -33.93 22.73
C GLN A 160 15.43 -32.66 23.46
N PHE A 161 14.45 -32.00 24.09
CA PHE A 161 14.70 -30.85 24.95
C PHE A 161 14.86 -31.38 26.38
N MET A 162 16.08 -31.32 26.91
CA MET A 162 16.34 -31.60 28.33
C MET A 162 16.19 -30.28 29.07
N ALA A 163 15.11 -30.11 29.84
CA ALA A 163 15.02 -29.01 30.79
C ALA A 163 15.82 -29.40 32.04
N GLU A 164 16.86 -28.64 32.39
CA GLU A 164 17.46 -28.74 33.72
C GLU A 164 16.50 -28.08 34.71
N GLU A 165 15.79 -28.90 35.47
CA GLU A 165 14.92 -28.45 36.55
C GLU A 165 15.80 -27.99 37.72
N THR A 166 16.07 -26.68 37.80
CA THR A 166 16.74 -26.10 38.97
C THR A 166 15.74 -26.01 40.11
N ILE A 167 15.79 -26.98 41.03
CA ILE A 167 15.06 -26.93 42.30
C ILE A 167 15.66 -25.80 43.15
N ARG A 168 14.83 -24.85 43.58
CA ARG A 168 15.15 -23.87 44.63
C ARG A 168 14.49 -24.25 45.94
#